data_AF-A0A7S2LFP8-F1
#
_entry.id   AF-A0A7S2LFP8-F1
#
_cell.length_a   1.000
_cell.length_b   1.000
_cell.length_c   1.000
_cell.angle_alpha   90.00
_cell.angle_beta   90.00
_cell.angle_gamma   90.00
#
_symmetry.space_group_name_H-M   'P 1'
#
loop_
_entity.id
_entity.type
_entity.pdbx_description
1 polymer ?
#
loop_
_entity_poly.entity_id
_entity_poly.type
_entity_poly.pdbx_seq_one_letter_code
_entity_poly.pdbx_strand_id
1 'polypeptide(L)'
;EVMLALAVLLVFALIAAGYVLKQGLEKGEKTPHELLVKCIIILTAVVPRQLPMQMAVAVNTALMALLRAGVYCTEPYRVPLAGKLTHCLFDKTGTLTTDTL
;
A
#
# COMPACT_ATOMS: atom_id res chain seq x y z
N GLU A 1 5.21 -2.58 -7.12
CA GLU A 1 4.62 -1.22 -7.05
C GLU A 1 4.85 -0.57 -5.68
N VAL A 2 4.25 -1.08 -4.60
CA VAL A 2 4.38 -0.49 -3.25
C VAL A 2 5.83 -0.41 -2.75
N MET A 3 6.63 -1.46 -2.92
CA MET A 3 8.05 -1.44 -2.53
C MET A 3 8.87 -0.36 -3.23
N LEU A 4 8.56 -0.06 -4.50
CA LEU A 4 9.24 1.00 -5.25
C LEU A 4 8.82 2.38 -4.72
N ALA A 5 7.53 2.58 -4.48
CA ALA A 5 7.04 3.83 -3.88
C ALA A 5 7.66 4.06 -2.49
N LEU A 6 7.75 3.04 -1.65
CA LEU A 6 8.40 3.10 -0.35
C LEU A 6 9.91 3.41 -0.47
N ALA A 7 10.60 2.79 -1.42
CA ALA A 7 12.01 3.06 -1.66
C ALA A 7 12.24 4.52 -2.09
N VAL A 8 11.40 5.07 -2.97
CA VAL A 8 11.47 6.48 -3.39
C VAL A 8 11.25 7.41 -2.19
N LEU A 9 10.21 7.18 -1.39
CA LEU A 9 9.94 7.97 -0.19
C LEU A 9 11.10 7.90 0.82
N LEU A 10 11.69 6.71 1.00
CA LEU A 10 12.84 6.53 1.88
C LEU A 10 14.06 7.35 1.42
N VAL A 11 14.36 7.40 0.12
CA VAL A 11 15.46 8.21 -0.41
C VAL A 11 15.25 9.69 -0.09
N PHE A 12 14.04 10.23 -0.29
CA PHE A 12 13.72 11.61 0.07
C PHE A 12 13.86 11.85 1.58
N ALA A 13 13.41 10.90 2.41
CA ALA A 13 13.50 11.02 3.87
C ALA A 13 14.96 11.01 4.36
N LEU A 14 15.83 10.18 3.77
CA LEU A 14 17.26 10.13 4.10
C LEU A 14 17.98 11.42 3.71
N ILE A 15 17.68 11.98 2.53
CA ILE A 15 18.23 13.27 2.09
C ILE A 15 17.80 14.40 3.06
N ALA A 16 16.52 14.46 3.41
CA ALA A 16 16.00 15.46 4.33
C ALA A 16 16.58 15.33 5.74
N ALA A 17 16.65 14.10 6.28
CA ALA A 17 17.25 13.84 7.59
C ALA A 17 18.75 14.19 7.61
N GLY A 18 19.50 13.85 6.55
CA GLY A 18 20.91 14.21 6.41
C GLY A 18 21.13 15.72 6.33
N TYR A 19 20.29 16.44 5.59
CA TYR A 19 20.33 17.91 5.53
C TYR A 19 20.07 18.55 6.90
N VAL A 20 19.03 18.11 7.61
CA VAL A 20 18.67 18.62 8.95
C VAL A 20 19.77 18.32 9.96
N LEU A 21 20.38 17.13 9.90
CA LEU A 21 21.50 16.74 10.77
C LEU A 21 22.72 17.63 10.52
N LYS A 22 23.12 17.82 9.26
CA LYS A 22 24.27 18.67 8.90
C LYS A 22 24.05 20.11 9.37
N GLN A 23 22.89 20.69 9.05
CA GLN A 23 22.56 22.07 9.43
C GLN A 23 22.42 22.24 10.96
N GLY A 24 21.94 21.21 11.66
CA GLY A 24 21.85 21.21 13.12
C GLY A 24 23.21 21.17 13.81
N LEU A 25 24.16 20.42 13.26
CA LEU A 25 25.54 20.37 13.76
C LEU A 25 26.29 21.68 13.50
N GLU A 26 26.13 22.27 12.31
CA GLU A 26 26.80 23.54 11.94
C GLU A 26 26.33 24.73 12.78
N LYS A 27 25.05 24.79 13.16
CA LYS A 27 24.51 25.89 13.97
C LYS A 27 24.78 25.74 15.48
N GLY A 28 25.02 24.53 15.98
CA GLY A 28 25.30 24.28 17.41
C GLY A 28 24.15 24.62 18.38
N GLU A 29 22.99 25.04 17.90
CA GLU A 29 21.86 25.53 18.71
C GLU A 29 21.06 24.42 19.41
N LYS A 30 21.15 23.17 18.95
CA LYS A 30 20.31 22.05 19.43
C LYS A 30 21.11 20.97 20.11
N THR A 31 20.55 20.39 21.16
CA THR A 31 21.14 19.23 21.82
C THR A 31 21.18 18.04 20.84
N PRO A 32 22.19 17.16 20.93
CA PRO A 32 22.30 15.99 20.06
C PRO A 32 21.06 15.08 20.16
N HIS A 33 20.44 15.03 21.35
CA HIS A 33 19.21 14.28 21.57
C HIS A 33 18.01 14.84 20.77
N GLU A 34 17.80 16.16 20.78
CA GLU A 34 16.73 16.79 20.00
C GLU A 34 16.92 16.62 18.49
N LEU A 35 18.17 16.68 18.03
CA LEU A 35 18.50 16.52 16.60
C LEU A 35 18.23 15.08 16.14
N LEU A 36 18.57 14.09 16.99
CA LEU A 36 18.31 12.69 16.75
C LEU A 36 16.80 12.40 16.72
N VAL A 37 16.02 12.93 17.67
CA VAL A 37 14.56 12.79 17.69
C VAL A 37 13.94 13.40 16.43
N LYS A 38 14.40 14.57 15.98
CA LYS A 38 13.92 15.19 14.73
C LYS A 38 14.19 14.32 13.50
N CYS A 39 15.35 13.68 13.42
CA CYS A 39 15.67 12.77 12.30
C CYS A 39 14.74 11.54 12.31
N ILE A 40 14.47 10.95 13.49
CA ILE A 40 13.53 9.82 13.61
C ILE A 40 12.11 10.23 13.21
N ILE A 41 11.67 11.44 13.58
CA ILE A 41 10.35 11.96 13.18
C ILE A 41 10.26 12.08 11.66
N ILE A 42 11.29 12.63 11.00
CA ILE A 42 11.34 12.74 9.53
C ILE A 42 11.20 11.35 8.87
N LEU A 43 11.97 10.37 9.34
CA LEU A 43 11.96 9.01 8.80
C LEU A 43 10.62 8.30 9.02
N THR A 44 9.99 8.49 10.19
CA THR A 44 8.74 7.80 10.54
C THR A 44 7.48 8.48 9.99
N ALA A 45 7.54 9.78 9.69
CA ALA A 45 6.42 10.53 9.14
C ALA A 45 6.26 10.36 7.62
N VAL A 46 7.28 9.87 6.92
CA VAL A 46 7.26 9.80 5.44
C VAL A 46 6.25 8.78 4.90
N VAL A 47 5.89 7.76 5.68
CA VAL A 47 4.87 6.78 5.31
C VAL A 47 3.55 7.15 6.01
N PRO A 48 2.53 7.63 5.26
CA PRO A 48 1.24 7.95 5.85
C PRO A 48 0.57 6.69 6.40
N ARG A 49 0.21 6.74 7.69
CA ARG A 49 -0.44 5.63 8.40
C ARG A 49 -1.85 5.31 7.87
N GLN A 50 -2.42 6.22 7.08
CA GLN A 50 -3.76 6.12 6.49
C GLN A 50 -3.79 5.24 5.23
N LEU A 51 -2.66 4.99 4.57
CA LEU A 51 -2.62 4.23 3.32
C LEU A 51 -3.14 2.78 3.46
N PRO A 52 -2.76 2.00 4.50
CA PRO A 52 -3.30 0.65 4.68
C PRO A 52 -4.80 0.64 4.93
N MET A 53 -5.31 1.64 5.63
CA MET A 53 -6.74 1.78 5.94
C MET A 53 -7.56 2.01 4.67
N GLN A 54 -7.09 2.87 3.76
CA GLN A 54 -7.77 3.13 2.48
C GLN A 54 -7.89 1.86 1.63
N MET A 55 -6.83 1.06 1.57
CA MET A 55 -6.83 -0.22 0.85
C MET A 55 -7.83 -1.21 1.46
N ALA A 56 -7.90 -1.29 2.78
CA ALA A 56 -8.87 -2.15 3.48
C ALA A 56 -10.32 -1.73 3.22
N VAL A 57 -10.61 -0.42 3.26
CA VAL A 57 -11.95 0.11 2.96
C VAL A 57 -12.35 -0.24 1.53
N ALA A 58 -11.46 0.00 0.55
CA ALA A 58 -11.73 -0.29 -0.85
C ALA A 58 -12.07 -1.78 -1.10
N VAL A 59 -11.30 -2.70 -0.51
CA VAL A 59 -11.56 -4.14 -0.61
C VAL A 59 -12.90 -4.51 0.03
N ASN A 60 -13.20 -3.96 1.21
CA ASN A 60 -14.45 -4.26 1.90
C ASN A 60 -15.69 -3.75 1.13
N THR A 61 -15.59 -2.56 0.51
CA THR A 61 -16.66 -2.04 -0.35
C THR A 61 -16.87 -2.93 -1.58
N ALA A 62 -15.79 -3.42 -2.19
CA ALA A 62 -15.87 -4.36 -3.31
C ALA A 62 -16.50 -5.70 -2.89
N LEU A 63 -16.15 -6.24 -1.71
CA LEU A 63 -16.78 -7.45 -1.17
C LEU A 63 -18.29 -7.27 -0.95
N MET A 64 -18.72 -6.14 -0.40
CA MET A 64 -20.15 -5.86 -0.24
C MET A 64 -20.88 -5.80 -1.58
N ALA A 65 -20.24 -5.25 -2.62
CA ALA A 65 -20.81 -5.22 -3.97
C ALA A 65 -20.90 -6.64 -4.58
N LEU A 66 -19.86 -7.46 -4.45
CA LEU A 66 -19.85 -8.85 -4.93
C LEU A 66 -20.89 -9.71 -4.21
N LEU A 67 -21.05 -9.54 -2.91
CA LEU A 67 -22.05 -10.23 -2.10
C LEU A 67 -23.47 -9.95 -2.61
N ARG A 68 -23.77 -8.69 -2.95
CA ARG A 68 -25.06 -8.30 -3.55
C ARG A 68 -25.28 -8.91 -4.94
N ALA A 69 -24.22 -9.24 -5.65
CA ALA A 69 -24.26 -9.93 -6.94
C ALA A 69 -24.28 -11.47 -6.82
N GLY A 70 -24.38 -12.02 -5.59
CA GLY A 70 -24.38 -13.46 -5.35
C GLY A 70 -22.99 -14.12 -5.45
N VAL A 71 -21.91 -13.33 -5.50
CA VAL A 71 -20.53 -13.82 -5.59
C VAL A 71 -19.87 -13.72 -4.22
N TYR A 72 -19.55 -14.88 -3.64
CA TYR A 72 -18.90 -14.98 -2.33
C TYR A 72 -17.39 -15.16 -2.49
N CYS A 73 -16.59 -14.30 -1.85
CA CYS A 73 -15.13 -14.36 -1.90
C CYS A 73 -14.57 -14.82 -0.55
N THR A 74 -13.83 -15.92 -0.53
CA THR A 74 -13.15 -16.45 0.66
C THR A 74 -11.80 -15.79 0.92
N GLU A 75 -11.19 -15.19 -0.12
CA GLU A 75 -9.86 -14.61 -0.09
C GLU A 75 -9.88 -13.14 -0.60
N PRO A 76 -10.22 -12.16 0.25
CA PRO A 76 -10.43 -10.75 -0.13
C PRO A 76 -9.26 -10.08 -0.86
N TYR A 77 -8.03 -10.48 -0.54
CA TYR A 77 -6.82 -9.90 -1.14
C TYR A 77 -6.71 -10.19 -2.65
N ARG A 78 -7.49 -11.13 -3.19
CA ARG A 78 -7.53 -11.45 -4.62
C ARG A 78 -8.44 -10.52 -5.42
N VAL A 79 -9.37 -9.83 -4.77
CA VAL A 79 -10.34 -8.95 -5.45
C VAL A 79 -9.63 -7.87 -6.29
N PRO A 80 -8.59 -7.16 -5.79
CA PRO A 80 -7.87 -6.19 -6.62
C PRO A 80 -7.09 -6.80 -7.79
N LEU A 81 -6.71 -8.09 -7.72
CA LEU A 81 -5.99 -8.77 -8.80
C LEU A 81 -6.88 -8.98 -10.03
N ALA A 82 -8.19 -9.13 -9.83
CA ALA A 82 -9.16 -9.31 -10.92
C ALA A 82 -9.15 -8.11 -11.90
N GLY A 83 -8.84 -6.91 -11.43
CA GLY A 83 -8.71 -5.70 -12.28
C GLY A 83 -7.42 -5.64 -13.12
N LYS A 84 -6.46 -6.55 -12.90
CA LYS A 84 -5.19 -6.62 -13.64
C LYS A 84 -5.13 -7.82 -14.59
N LEU A 85 -6.21 -8.59 -14.73
CA LEU A 85 -6.27 -9.74 -15.62
C LEU A 85 -6.19 -9.31 -17.09
N THR A 86 -5.36 -10.00 -17.87
CA THR A 86 -5.19 -9.76 -19.31
C THR A 86 -5.83 -10.84 -20.17
N HIS A 87 -6.04 -12.03 -19.61
CA HIS A 87 -6.60 -13.19 -20.28
C HIS A 87 -7.63 -13.85 -19.37
N CYS A 88 -8.77 -14.22 -19.92
CA CYS A 88 -9.81 -14.98 -19.24
C CYS A 88 -9.94 -16.33 -19.93
N LEU A 89 -9.64 -17.40 -19.21
CA LEU A 89 -9.82 -18.77 -19.68
C LEU A 89 -11.18 -19.27 -19.23
N PHE A 90 -11.88 -19.95 -20.12
CA PHE A 90 -13.20 -20.53 -19.84
C PHE A 90 -13.10 -22.04 -19.97
N ASP A 91 -13.64 -22.74 -18.99
CA ASP A 91 -13.90 -24.17 -19.13
C ASP A 91 -15.17 -24.38 -19.99
N LYS A 92 -15.24 -25.49 -20.71
CA LYS A 92 -16.38 -25.78 -21.60
C LYS A 92 -17.57 -26.34 -20.82
N THR A 93 -17.39 -27.52 -20.22
CA THR A 93 -18.49 -28.30 -19.64
C THR A 93 -18.86 -27.78 -18.26
N GLY A 94 -20.15 -27.61 -17.98
CA GLY A 94 -20.63 -27.02 -16.72
C GLY A 94 -20.41 -25.51 -16.59
N THR A 95 -19.82 -24.85 -17.59
CA THR A 95 -19.60 -23.39 -17.62
C THR A 95 -20.18 -22.76 -18.90
N LEU A 96 -19.65 -23.07 -20.08
CA LEU A 96 -20.18 -22.58 -21.35
C LEU A 96 -21.34 -23.43 -21.87
N THR A 97 -21.30 -24.73 -21.60
CA THR A 97 -22.38 -25.67 -21.92
C THR A 97 -22.89 -26.31 -20.63
N THR A 98 -24.20 -26.50 -20.53
CA THR A 98 -24.80 -27.27 -19.44
C THR A 98 -24.28 -28.71 -19.49
N ASP A 99 -24.03 -29.31 -18.33
CA ASP A 99 -23.54 -30.69 -18.19
C ASP A 99 -24.69 -31.71 -18.27
N THR A 100 -25.57 -31.53 -19.25
CA THR A 100 -26.74 -32.38 -19.50
C THR A 100 -26.68 -32.88 -20.94
N LEU A 101 -26.77 -34.20 -21.11
CA LEU A 101 -26.84 -34.90 -22.40
C LEU A 101 -28.12 -34.57 -23.18
#